data_AF-A0A097EJ53-F1
#
_entry.id   AF-A0A097EJ53-F1
#
_cell.length_a   1.000
_cell.length_b   1.000
_cell.length_c   1.000
_cell.angle_alpha   90.00
_cell.angle_beta   90.00
_cell.angle_gamma   90.00
#
_symmetry.space_group_name_H-M   'P 1'
#
loop_
_entity.id
_entity.type
_entity.pdbx_description
1 polymer ?
#
loop_
_entity_poly.entity_id
_entity_poly.type
_entity_poly.pdbx_seq_one_letter_code
_entity_poly.pdbx_strand_id
1 'polypeptide(L)'
;MDQEVVWWRRWNWWKVAFFVMLLLFEGAREIAVIQANSPAYPATLATVVSTGDLTVAQGRWNRIDGGSALVPGAVRIECRRDEGRCYEVSYSINDQYVNSPDLSIYPATWSVDQVSYENDDPACARYSVRVDQKLKKVFAIRERKDKPSMAGFDCTKLERRVEMTLTDGSEPFADPAKGHSLPVLSLLKVVFGK
;
A
#
# COMPACT_ATOMS: atom_id res chain seq x y z
N MET A 1 24.77 -62.88 -20.66
CA MET A 1 25.83 -62.22 -19.88
C MET A 1 26.83 -61.70 -20.89
N ASP A 2 27.02 -60.42 -21.16
CA ASP A 2 26.57 -59.16 -20.56
C ASP A 2 26.63 -58.11 -21.68
N GLN A 3 25.56 -57.34 -21.86
CA GLN A 3 25.65 -56.02 -22.51
C GLN A 3 24.83 -55.05 -21.66
N GLU A 4 25.34 -54.82 -20.45
CA GLU A 4 24.91 -53.70 -19.63
C GLU A 4 25.36 -52.39 -20.30
N VAL A 5 24.36 -51.61 -20.71
CA VAL A 5 24.26 -50.16 -20.48
C VAL A 5 25.55 -49.35 -20.62
N VAL A 6 25.85 -48.90 -21.85
CA VAL A 6 26.67 -47.69 -22.05
C VAL A 6 25.82 -46.63 -22.75
N TRP A 7 24.78 -46.17 -22.06
CA TRP A 7 23.96 -45.02 -22.47
C TRP A 7 24.61 -43.66 -22.15
N TRP A 8 25.85 -43.64 -21.64
CA TRP A 8 26.62 -42.42 -21.38
C TRP A 8 27.21 -41.82 -22.66
N ARG A 9 26.32 -41.51 -23.60
CA ARG A 9 26.56 -40.82 -24.85
C ARG A 9 26.88 -39.36 -24.55
N ARG A 10 28.17 -39.01 -24.54
CA ARG A 10 28.76 -37.66 -24.71
C ARG A 10 27.82 -36.51 -24.32
N TRP A 11 27.63 -36.30 -23.02
CA TRP A 11 26.95 -35.10 -22.55
C TRP A 11 27.77 -33.88 -22.95
N ASN A 12 27.11 -32.99 -23.68
CA ASN A 12 27.75 -31.83 -24.23
C ASN A 12 27.78 -30.73 -23.17
N TRP A 13 28.79 -30.79 -22.30
CA TRP A 13 28.92 -29.95 -21.11
C TRP A 13 28.87 -28.44 -21.41
N TRP A 14 29.31 -28.00 -22.59
CA TRP A 14 29.19 -26.59 -22.96
C TRP A 14 27.74 -26.15 -23.15
N LYS A 15 26.86 -27.03 -23.65
CA LYS A 15 25.43 -26.74 -23.77
C LYS A 15 24.79 -26.63 -22.39
N VAL A 16 25.14 -27.55 -21.50
CA VAL A 16 24.65 -27.54 -20.11
C VAL A 16 25.10 -26.25 -19.41
N ALA A 17 26.39 -25.89 -19.53
CA ALA A 17 26.92 -24.66 -18.97
C ALA A 17 26.24 -23.40 -19.53
N PHE A 18 25.96 -23.37 -20.84
CA PHE A 18 25.22 -22.27 -21.47
C PHE A 18 23.82 -22.09 -20.88
N PHE A 19 23.05 -23.17 -20.74
CA PHE A 19 21.70 -23.09 -20.16
C PHE A 19 21.70 -22.73 -18.67
N VAL A 20 22.68 -23.23 -17.90
CA VAL A 20 22.87 -22.83 -16.50
C VAL A 20 23.18 -21.33 -16.39
N MET A 21 24.11 -20.82 -17.20
CA MET A 21 24.44 -19.39 -17.23
C MET A 21 23.24 -18.52 -17.65
N LEU A 22 22.44 -18.98 -18.61
CA LEU A 22 21.25 -18.28 -19.06
C LEU A 22 20.19 -18.21 -17.95
N LEU A 23 19.98 -19.29 -17.19
CA LEU A 23 19.09 -19.30 -16.02
C LEU A 23 19.58 -18.36 -14.91
N LEU A 24 20.89 -18.35 -14.63
CA LEU A 24 21.47 -17.45 -13.63
C LEU A 24 21.35 -15.98 -14.06
N PHE A 25 21.57 -15.68 -15.34
CA PHE A 25 21.40 -14.33 -15.88
C PHE A 25 19.95 -13.85 -15.78
N GLU A 26 18.99 -14.67 -16.18
CA GLU A 26 17.56 -14.33 -16.06
C GLU A 26 17.14 -14.22 -14.59
N GLY A 27 17.67 -15.06 -13.70
CA GLY A 27 17.48 -14.93 -12.26
C GLY A 27 18.02 -13.60 -11.73
N ALA A 28 19.24 -13.23 -12.08
CA ALA A 28 19.85 -11.96 -11.69
C ALA A 28 19.09 -10.75 -12.26
N ARG A 29 18.62 -10.85 -13.52
CA ARG A 29 17.79 -9.82 -14.16
C ARG A 29 16.48 -9.62 -13.40
N GLU A 30 15.81 -10.70 -13.03
CA GLU A 30 14.53 -10.62 -12.32
C GLU A 30 14.72 -10.06 -10.91
N ILE A 31 15.79 -10.44 -10.21
CA ILE A 31 16.15 -9.84 -8.91
C ILE A 31 16.40 -8.33 -9.06
N ALA A 32 17.12 -7.92 -10.11
CA ALA A 32 17.37 -6.51 -10.38
C ALA A 32 16.07 -5.74 -10.69
N VAL A 33 15.15 -6.33 -11.46
CA VAL A 33 13.83 -5.74 -11.76
C VAL A 33 12.98 -5.62 -10.49
N ILE A 34 12.98 -6.64 -9.64
CA ILE A 34 12.27 -6.65 -8.36
C ILE A 34 12.79 -5.53 -7.45
N GLN A 35 14.11 -5.40 -7.32
CA GLN A 35 14.73 -4.36 -6.49
C GLN A 35 14.48 -2.97 -7.08
N ALA A 36 14.56 -2.83 -8.40
CA ALA A 36 14.33 -1.57 -9.10
C ALA A 36 12.86 -1.15 -9.13
N ASN A 37 11.90 -2.06 -8.96
CA ASN A 37 10.46 -1.76 -8.95
C ASN A 37 9.81 -1.95 -7.59
N SER A 38 10.59 -2.17 -6.53
CA SER A 38 10.04 -2.22 -5.18
C SER A 38 9.42 -0.85 -4.86
N PRO A 39 8.08 -0.75 -4.68
CA PRO A 39 7.43 0.51 -4.37
C PRO A 39 7.97 1.08 -3.06
N ALA A 40 8.15 2.39 -3.00
CA ALA A 40 8.59 3.05 -1.78
C ALA A 40 7.48 2.95 -0.72
N TYR A 41 7.79 2.39 0.45
CA TYR A 41 6.85 2.31 1.56
C TYR A 41 7.39 3.06 2.77
N PRO A 42 6.70 4.10 3.27
CA PRO A 42 6.99 4.63 4.60
C PRO A 42 6.61 3.54 5.61
N ALA A 43 7.62 3.00 6.29
CA ALA A 43 7.41 2.08 7.40
C ALA A 43 6.60 2.78 8.49
N THR A 44 5.31 2.47 8.57
CA THR A 44 4.38 3.09 9.51
C THR A 44 3.68 1.98 10.30
N LEU A 45 3.87 1.98 11.61
CA LEU A 45 3.12 1.13 12.53
C LEU A 45 1.81 1.85 12.87
N ALA A 46 0.68 1.19 12.66
CA ALA A 46 -0.59 1.69 13.11
C ALA A 46 -0.60 1.76 14.63
N THR A 47 -0.73 2.97 15.15
CA THR A 47 -0.82 3.19 16.58
C THR A 47 -1.75 4.34 16.86
N VAL A 48 -2.44 4.22 17.99
CA VAL A 48 -3.21 5.30 18.60
C VAL A 48 -2.70 5.42 20.03
N VAL A 49 -2.13 6.58 20.35
CA VAL A 49 -1.59 6.93 21.66
C VAL A 49 -2.33 8.16 22.16
N SER A 50 -2.82 8.11 23.39
CA SER A 50 -3.46 9.25 24.05
C SER A 50 -2.77 9.50 25.37
N THR A 51 -2.29 10.73 25.57
CA THR A 51 -1.60 11.17 26.78
C THR A 51 -2.06 12.58 27.15
N GLY A 52 -2.85 12.69 28.22
CA GLY A 52 -3.39 13.98 28.65
C GLY A 52 -4.24 14.63 27.56
N ASP A 53 -3.81 15.80 27.10
CA ASP A 53 -4.49 16.59 26.07
C ASP A 53 -4.06 16.27 24.63
N LEU A 54 -3.17 15.28 24.45
CA LEU A 54 -2.63 14.88 23.15
C LEU A 54 -3.16 13.50 22.74
N THR A 55 -3.72 13.40 21.54
CA THR A 55 -4.03 12.12 20.88
C THR A 55 -3.29 12.05 19.56
N VAL A 56 -2.42 11.06 19.41
CA VAL A 56 -1.69 10.80 18.17
C VAL A 56 -2.18 9.50 17.57
N ALA A 57 -2.49 9.50 16.29
CA ALA A 57 -2.69 8.31 15.51
C ALA A 57 -1.79 8.32 14.27
N GLN A 58 -1.32 7.17 13.83
CA GLN A 58 -0.59 7.06 12.57
C GLN A 58 -0.92 5.73 11.90
N GLY A 59 -0.72 5.64 10.60
CA GLY A 59 -0.88 4.39 9.84
C GLY A 59 -1.11 4.66 8.36
N ARG A 60 -1.66 3.67 7.66
CA ARG A 60 -2.14 3.81 6.28
C ARG A 60 -3.64 3.58 6.21
N TRP A 61 -4.32 4.37 5.39
CA TRP A 61 -5.74 4.14 5.13
C TRP A 61 -5.94 2.83 4.39
N ASN A 62 -6.68 1.92 5.02
CA ASN A 62 -7.13 0.69 4.39
C ASN A 62 -8.65 0.61 4.44
N ARG A 63 -9.25 -0.01 3.43
CA ARG A 63 -10.70 -0.18 3.35
C ARG A 63 -11.17 -1.29 4.28
N ILE A 64 -12.35 -1.10 4.82
CA ILE A 64 -13.06 -2.11 5.62
C ILE A 64 -14.40 -2.52 5.02
N ASP A 65 -14.80 -1.90 3.91
CA ASP A 65 -16.06 -2.12 3.21
C ASP A 65 -15.98 -3.17 2.08
N GLY A 66 -14.81 -3.79 1.86
CA GLY A 66 -14.60 -4.83 0.84
C GLY A 66 -14.44 -4.31 -0.60
N GLY A 67 -14.32 -2.99 -0.81
CA GLY A 67 -14.06 -2.43 -2.14
C GLY A 67 -12.59 -2.52 -2.58
N SER A 68 -12.27 -1.94 -3.75
CA SER A 68 -10.91 -1.95 -4.31
C SER A 68 -9.93 -1.15 -3.45
N ALA A 69 -8.67 -1.61 -3.37
CA ALA A 69 -7.62 -0.97 -2.57
C ALA A 69 -7.51 0.55 -2.82
N LEU A 70 -7.27 1.31 -1.75
CA LEU A 70 -7.02 2.75 -1.82
C LEU A 70 -5.62 3.03 -2.36
N VAL A 71 -5.46 4.21 -2.96
CA VAL A 71 -4.13 4.72 -3.29
C VAL A 71 -3.31 4.82 -2.00
N PRO A 72 -2.09 4.26 -1.96
CA PRO A 72 -1.19 4.36 -0.83
C PRO A 72 -1.04 5.78 -0.30
N GLY A 73 -1.44 6.00 0.94
CA GLY A 73 -1.13 7.22 1.68
C GLY A 73 -0.83 6.88 3.13
N ALA A 74 0.35 7.27 3.61
CA ALA A 74 0.62 7.26 5.04
C ALA A 74 0.06 8.54 5.64
N VAL A 75 -0.55 8.42 6.82
CA VAL A 75 -1.15 9.53 7.53
C VAL A 75 -0.73 9.50 8.98
N ARG A 76 -0.44 10.68 9.52
CA ARG A 76 -0.28 10.93 10.95
C ARG A 76 -1.28 12.00 11.36
N ILE A 77 -2.09 11.69 12.36
CA ILE A 77 -3.09 12.56 12.95
C ILE A 77 -2.60 12.92 14.35
N GLU A 78 -2.55 14.22 14.67
CA GLU A 78 -2.23 14.73 15.99
C GLU A 78 -3.34 15.66 16.45
N CYS A 79 -4.11 15.26 17.46
CA CYS A 79 -5.19 16.06 18.02
C CYS A 79 -4.77 16.62 19.38
N ARG A 80 -4.95 17.94 19.54
CA ARG A 80 -4.62 18.69 20.75
C ARG A 80 -5.89 19.29 21.36
N ARG A 81 -6.19 18.90 22.60
CA ARG A 81 -7.45 19.24 23.27
C ARG A 81 -7.49 20.69 23.73
N ASP A 82 -6.37 21.21 24.22
CA ASP A 82 -6.17 22.60 24.61
C ASP A 82 -6.38 23.57 23.44
N GLU A 83 -5.95 23.17 22.23
CA GLU A 83 -6.14 23.95 21.01
C GLU A 83 -7.50 23.71 20.33
N GLY A 84 -8.21 22.64 20.69
CA GLY A 84 -9.46 22.22 20.05
C GLY A 84 -9.29 21.82 18.57
N ARG A 85 -8.11 21.30 18.19
CA ARG A 85 -7.73 21.06 16.79
C ARG A 85 -7.10 19.68 16.57
N CYS A 86 -7.24 19.18 15.36
CA CYS A 86 -6.49 18.04 14.84
C CYS A 86 -5.63 18.48 13.66
N TYR A 87 -4.39 18.02 13.64
CA TYR A 87 -3.40 18.19 12.59
C TYR A 87 -3.29 16.88 11.85
N GLU A 88 -3.60 16.88 10.56
CA GLU A 88 -3.43 15.71 9.69
C GLU A 88 -2.23 15.96 8.78
N VAL A 89 -1.23 15.09 8.89
CA VAL A 89 -0.08 15.05 7.99
C VAL A 89 -0.28 13.87 7.06
N SER A 90 -0.43 14.15 5.77
CA SER A 90 -0.57 13.12 4.74
C SER A 90 0.66 13.07 3.86
N TYR A 91 1.08 11.85 3.51
CA TYR A 91 2.20 11.59 2.60
C TYR A 91 1.64 10.88 1.37
N SER A 92 1.81 11.51 0.21
CA SER A 92 1.52 10.85 -1.07
C SER A 92 2.78 10.17 -1.60
N ILE A 93 2.60 8.96 -2.12
CA ILE A 93 3.67 8.17 -2.73
C ILE A 93 3.29 8.01 -4.19
N ASN A 94 4.20 8.38 -5.09
CA ASN A 94 4.08 8.12 -6.51
C ASN A 94 5.25 7.26 -6.96
N ASP A 95 4.97 6.04 -7.41
CA ASP A 95 5.96 5.01 -7.75
C ASP A 95 7.01 4.80 -6.65
N GLN A 96 8.18 5.42 -6.80
CA GLN A 96 9.32 5.31 -5.89
C GLN A 96 9.62 6.59 -5.11
N TYR A 97 8.83 7.64 -5.32
CA TYR A 97 9.05 8.95 -4.72
C TYR A 97 8.02 9.22 -3.63
N VAL A 98 8.50 9.62 -2.47
CA VAL A 98 7.68 10.19 -1.40
C VAL A 98 7.61 11.69 -1.65
N ASN A 99 6.40 12.19 -1.93
CA ASN A 99 6.18 13.62 -2.12
C ASN A 99 6.30 14.37 -0.80
N SER A 100 6.41 15.70 -0.88
CA SER A 100 6.34 16.57 0.30
C SER A 100 5.06 16.29 1.10
N PRO A 101 5.17 16.21 2.44
CA PRO A 101 3.99 16.05 3.28
C PRO A 101 3.06 17.25 3.14
N ASP A 102 1.76 16.96 3.09
CA ASP A 102 0.74 17.98 3.24
C ASP A 102 0.28 18.03 4.70
N LEU A 103 0.21 19.23 5.27
CA LEU A 103 -0.25 19.46 6.64
C LEU A 103 -1.55 20.23 6.59
N SER A 104 -2.61 19.61 7.12
CA SER A 104 -3.94 20.21 7.19
C SER A 104 -4.39 20.31 8.65
N ILE A 105 -5.18 21.34 8.95
CA ILE A 105 -5.59 21.67 10.33
C ILE A 105 -7.11 21.73 10.38
N TYR A 106 -7.71 20.94 11.27
CA TYR A 106 -9.16 20.79 11.37
C TYR A 106 -9.66 21.10 12.79
N PRO A 107 -10.81 21.76 12.94
CA PRO A 107 -11.51 21.84 14.21
C PRO A 107 -11.87 20.44 14.72
N ALA A 108 -11.61 20.16 15.99
CA ALA A 108 -11.83 18.85 16.59
C ALA A 108 -12.97 18.89 17.61
N THR A 109 -13.83 17.87 17.57
CA THR A 109 -14.85 17.62 18.59
C THR A 109 -14.36 16.52 19.51
N TRP A 110 -14.28 16.84 20.81
CA TRP A 110 -13.79 15.92 21.83
C TRP A 110 -14.95 15.30 22.61
N SER A 111 -14.76 14.05 22.99
CA SER A 111 -15.59 13.36 23.98
C SER A 111 -14.67 12.58 24.93
N VAL A 112 -15.27 11.81 25.84
CA VAL A 112 -14.52 11.05 26.85
C VAL A 112 -13.60 10.00 26.21
N ASP A 113 -14.09 9.29 25.19
CA ASP A 113 -13.40 8.11 24.61
C ASP A 113 -12.98 8.28 23.15
N GLN A 114 -13.29 9.42 22.53
CA GLN A 114 -12.98 9.67 21.12
C GLN A 114 -12.76 11.15 20.81
N VAL A 115 -12.00 11.40 19.76
CA VAL A 115 -11.89 12.69 19.07
C VAL A 115 -12.30 12.53 17.62
N SER A 116 -13.05 13.49 17.09
CA SER A 116 -13.51 13.48 15.70
C SER A 116 -13.30 14.82 15.03
N TYR A 117 -13.04 14.80 13.72
CA TYR A 117 -12.96 15.99 12.88
C TYR A 117 -13.49 15.68 11.48
N GLU A 118 -13.84 16.72 10.75
CA GLU A 118 -14.25 16.62 9.35
C GLU A 118 -13.25 17.35 8.45
N ASN A 119 -12.82 16.67 7.40
CA ASN A 119 -12.05 17.24 6.32
C ASN A 119 -12.98 17.39 5.10
N ASP A 120 -13.35 18.63 4.81
CA ASP A 120 -14.20 19.00 3.68
C ASP A 120 -13.43 19.73 2.56
N ASP A 121 -12.09 19.74 2.62
CA ASP A 121 -11.24 20.48 1.66
C ASP A 121 -11.30 19.91 0.24
N PRO A 122 -11.32 18.57 0.03
CA PRO A 122 -11.32 18.01 -1.32
C PRO A 122 -12.57 18.41 -2.12
N ALA A 123 -12.37 18.70 -3.40
CA ALA A 123 -13.43 19.17 -4.29
C ALA A 123 -14.65 18.24 -4.34
N CYS A 124 -14.40 16.93 -4.27
CA CYS A 124 -15.39 15.90 -4.57
C CYS A 124 -15.76 14.99 -3.41
N ALA A 125 -15.09 15.12 -2.26
CA ALA A 125 -15.27 14.19 -1.15
C ALA A 125 -15.20 14.92 0.18
N ARG A 126 -15.97 14.41 1.15
CA ARG A 126 -15.89 14.77 2.56
C ARG A 126 -15.39 13.57 3.33
N TYR A 127 -14.48 13.80 4.27
CA TYR A 127 -13.94 12.78 5.15
C TYR A 127 -14.38 13.08 6.57
N SER A 128 -15.10 12.16 7.19
CA SER A 128 -15.43 12.21 8.61
C SER A 128 -14.51 11.25 9.35
N VAL A 129 -13.62 11.76 10.18
CA VAL A 129 -12.59 10.98 10.87
C VAL A 129 -12.92 10.89 12.36
N ARG A 130 -12.79 9.69 12.92
CA ARG A 130 -12.99 9.39 14.33
C ARG A 130 -11.82 8.58 14.86
N VAL A 131 -11.09 9.13 15.81
CA VAL A 131 -10.07 8.43 16.58
C VAL A 131 -10.71 7.94 17.88
N ASP A 132 -10.89 6.62 17.98
CA ASP A 132 -11.41 5.95 19.16
C ASP A 132 -10.24 5.57 20.08
N GLN A 133 -10.15 6.26 21.22
CA GLN A 133 -9.06 6.11 22.18
C GLN A 133 -9.15 4.79 22.95
N LYS A 134 -10.38 4.30 23.18
CA LYS A 134 -10.65 3.06 23.92
C LYS A 134 -10.33 1.84 23.09
N LEU A 135 -10.76 1.82 21.82
CA LEU A 135 -10.46 0.76 20.87
C LEU A 135 -9.05 0.86 20.28
N LYS A 136 -8.36 1.99 20.49
CA LYS A 136 -7.07 2.33 19.87
C LYS A 136 -7.12 2.19 18.35
N LYS A 137 -8.19 2.69 17.75
CA LYS A 137 -8.45 2.58 16.31
C LYS A 137 -8.91 3.90 15.74
N VAL A 138 -8.56 4.13 14.48
CA VAL A 138 -9.08 5.25 13.71
C VAL A 138 -10.05 4.72 12.67
N PHE A 139 -11.20 5.35 12.57
CA PHE A 139 -12.20 5.10 11.55
C PHE A 139 -12.37 6.38 10.74
N ALA A 140 -12.51 6.25 9.44
CA ALA A 140 -12.94 7.35 8.61
C ALA A 140 -13.97 6.88 7.59
N ILE A 141 -14.85 7.81 7.22
CA ILE A 141 -15.82 7.63 6.17
C ILE A 141 -15.54 8.70 5.13
N ARG A 142 -15.28 8.29 3.90
CA ARG A 142 -15.23 9.18 2.74
C ARG A 142 -16.57 9.15 2.04
N GLU A 143 -17.27 10.26 2.02
CA GLU A 143 -18.53 10.41 1.28
C GLU A 143 -18.31 11.31 0.07
N ARG A 144 -18.82 10.88 -1.08
CA ARG A 144 -18.83 11.71 -2.28
C ARG A 144 -19.81 12.87 -2.08
N LYS A 145 -19.36 14.08 -2.40
CA LYS A 145 -20.23 15.26 -2.40
C LYS A 145 -21.22 15.17 -3.57
N ASP A 146 -22.50 15.46 -3.32
CA ASP A 146 -23.51 15.56 -4.38
C ASP A 146 -23.22 16.74 -5.32
N LYS A 147 -22.61 17.80 -4.80
CA LYS A 147 -22.14 18.96 -5.56
C LYS A 147 -20.68 19.22 -5.22
N PRO A 148 -19.77 19.31 -6.21
CA PRO A 148 -18.38 19.65 -5.95
C PRO A 148 -18.27 21.04 -5.33
N SER A 149 -17.27 21.25 -4.47
CA SER A 149 -16.99 22.58 -3.91
C SER A 149 -16.36 23.54 -4.93
N MET A 150 -15.89 23.03 -6.07
CA MET A 150 -15.32 23.82 -7.17
C MET A 150 -16.03 23.51 -8.50
N ALA A 151 -16.33 24.55 -9.27
CA ALA A 151 -16.93 24.41 -10.59
C ALA A 151 -15.97 23.71 -11.56
N GLY A 152 -16.50 22.81 -12.41
CA GLY A 152 -15.71 22.10 -13.43
C GLY A 152 -15.15 20.74 -13.01
N PHE A 153 -15.36 20.31 -11.76
CA PHE A 153 -14.95 18.97 -11.31
C PHE A 153 -16.07 17.93 -11.54
N ASP A 154 -15.73 16.84 -12.23
CA ASP A 154 -16.62 15.67 -12.37
C ASP A 154 -16.32 14.63 -11.28
N CYS A 155 -17.18 14.58 -10.27
CA CYS A 155 -17.06 13.65 -9.15
C CYS A 155 -17.76 12.31 -9.40
N THR A 156 -18.43 12.11 -10.54
CA THR A 156 -19.31 10.94 -10.78
C THR A 156 -18.58 9.61 -10.72
N LYS A 157 -17.29 9.60 -11.04
CA LYS A 157 -16.41 8.42 -11.00
C LYS A 157 -16.03 7.97 -9.59
N LEU A 158 -16.24 8.81 -8.57
CA LEU A 158 -15.98 8.42 -7.19
C LEU A 158 -17.11 7.53 -6.68
N GLU A 159 -16.73 6.51 -5.92
CA GLU A 159 -17.65 5.71 -5.13
C GLU A 159 -18.42 6.60 -4.15
N ARG A 160 -19.70 6.28 -3.92
CA ARG A 160 -20.59 7.10 -3.11
C ARG A 160 -20.12 7.23 -1.67
N ARG A 161 -19.65 6.13 -1.09
CA ARG A 161 -19.21 6.05 0.30
C ARG A 161 -18.12 4.99 0.39
N VAL A 162 -17.07 5.29 1.12
CA VAL A 162 -15.98 4.36 1.43
C VAL A 162 -15.69 4.39 2.91
N GLU A 163 -15.67 3.23 3.55
CA GLU A 163 -15.33 3.08 4.96
C GLU A 163 -13.89 2.58 5.09
N MET A 164 -13.11 3.25 5.94
CA MET A 164 -11.69 3.01 6.07
C MET A 164 -11.20 3.08 7.52
N THR A 165 -10.08 2.44 7.78
CA THR A 165 -9.39 2.43 9.07
C THR A 165 -7.89 2.57 8.87
N LEU A 166 -7.18 3.06 9.88
CA LEU A 166 -5.72 3.04 9.86
C LEU A 166 -5.22 1.65 10.23
N THR A 167 -4.45 1.05 9.32
CA THR A 167 -3.75 -0.23 9.55
C THR A 167 -2.26 -0.06 9.41
N ASP A 168 -1.51 -1.06 9.90
CA ASP A 168 -0.07 -1.13 9.70
C ASP A 168 0.23 -0.98 8.22
N GLY A 169 1.20 -0.13 7.92
CA GLY A 169 1.59 0.19 6.57
C GLY A 169 2.64 -0.73 5.97
N SER A 170 2.80 -1.91 6.58
CA SER A 170 3.83 -2.86 6.24
C SER A 170 3.23 -3.95 5.35
N GLU A 171 3.61 -3.99 4.07
CA GLU A 171 3.73 -5.26 3.37
C GLU A 171 5.22 -5.61 3.28
N PRO A 172 5.87 -6.08 4.38
CA PRO A 172 7.21 -6.65 4.30
C PRO A 172 7.22 -7.97 3.51
N PHE A 173 6.02 -8.43 3.10
CA PHE A 173 5.76 -9.66 2.35
C PHE A 173 4.86 -9.44 1.13
N ALA A 174 4.81 -8.22 0.57
CA ALA A 174 4.35 -8.08 -0.81
C ALA A 174 5.28 -8.98 -1.61
N ASP A 175 4.78 -10.14 -2.08
CA ASP A 175 5.61 -11.09 -2.80
C ASP A 175 6.20 -10.35 -4.00
N PRO A 176 7.51 -10.03 -3.99
CA PRO A 176 8.09 -9.28 -5.08
C PRO A 176 8.06 -10.10 -6.38
N ALA A 177 7.82 -11.42 -6.27
CA ALA A 177 7.64 -12.31 -7.39
C ALA A 177 6.20 -12.36 -7.94
N LYS A 178 5.22 -11.72 -7.30
CA LYS A 178 3.82 -11.76 -7.77
C LYS A 178 3.67 -10.96 -9.07
N GLY A 179 3.52 -11.67 -10.19
CA GLY A 179 3.46 -11.09 -11.55
C GLY A 179 4.81 -11.10 -12.28
N HIS A 180 5.86 -11.56 -11.62
CA HIS A 180 7.22 -11.69 -12.15
C HIS A 180 7.49 -13.16 -12.48
N SER A 181 7.76 -13.46 -13.74
CA SER A 181 8.02 -14.84 -14.19
C SER A 181 9.27 -14.88 -15.03
N LEU A 182 10.20 -15.79 -14.70
CA LEU A 182 11.38 -16.04 -15.52
C LEU A 182 10.93 -16.44 -16.94
N PRO A 183 11.32 -15.70 -18.00
CA PRO A 183 10.94 -15.99 -19.38
C PRO A 183 11.28 -17.42 -19.82
N VAL A 184 12.33 -18.02 -19.24
CA VAL A 184 12.72 -19.40 -19.53
C VAL A 184 11.70 -20.40 -18.97
N LEU A 185 11.11 -20.14 -17.80
CA LEU A 185 10.10 -21.02 -17.21
C LEU A 185 8.76 -20.88 -17.94
N SER A 186 8.42 -19.70 -18.46
CA SER A 186 7.23 -19.52 -19.31
C SER A 186 7.41 -20.21 -20.66
N LEU A 187 8.58 -20.13 -21.28
CA LEU A 187 8.94 -20.91 -22.49
C LEU A 187 8.90 -22.41 -22.26
N LEU A 188 9.43 -22.91 -21.13
CA LEU A 188 9.35 -24.33 -20.79
C LEU A 188 7.91 -24.79 -20.54
N LYS A 189 7.06 -23.96 -19.95
CA LYS A 189 5.61 -24.23 -19.84
C LYS A 189 4.92 -24.29 -21.20
N VAL A 190 5.28 -23.43 -22.15
CA VAL A 190 4.71 -23.45 -23.51
C VAL A 190 5.22 -24.64 -24.33
N VAL A 191 6.46 -25.08 -24.09
CA VAL A 191 7.10 -26.18 -24.83
C VAL A 191 6.76 -27.57 -24.24
N PHE A 192 6.59 -27.68 -22.92
CA PHE A 192 6.39 -28.95 -22.22
C PHE A 192 5.04 -29.07 -21.48
N GLY A 193 4.28 -27.98 -21.35
CA GLY A 193 2.90 -27.99 -20.88
C GLY A 193 1.95 -28.10 -22.08
N LYS A 194 1.09 -29.11 -22.06
CA LYS A 194 -0.16 -29.10 -22.82
C LYS A 194 -1.09 -28.03 -22.26
#